data_AF-A0A6N8XZ47-F1
#
_entry.id   AF-A0A6N8XZ47-F1
#
_cell.length_a   1.000
_cell.length_b   1.000
_cell.length_c   1.000
_cell.angle_alpha   90.00
_cell.angle_beta   90.00
_cell.angle_gamma   90.00
#
_symmetry.space_group_name_H-M   'P 1'
#
loop_
_entity.id
_entity.type
_entity.pdbx_description
1 polymer ?
#
loop_
_entity_poly.entity_id
_entity_poly.type
_entity_poly.pdbx_seq_one_letter_code
_entity_poly.pdbx_strand_id
1 'polypeptide(L)'
;MLIDEATRRMMSGNDRIALRRCLARGFSHRNMHRVALQFAGSGVSQKLRPGLNGLPLQPELVALARTFVDLQQARHEADYNLALRFTRREALNLANRADRAMTAWRDLRKTAQADTFLTGLLAFGNLQG
;
A
#
# COMPACT_ATOMS: atom_id res chain seq x y z
N MET A 1 3.43 -7.26 7.05
CA MET A 1 2.40 -6.84 6.05
C MET A 1 2.14 -5.35 6.21
N LEU A 2 1.86 -4.58 5.14
CA LEU A 2 1.79 -3.09 5.18
C LEU A 2 0.84 -2.54 6.26
N ILE A 3 -0.31 -3.16 6.48
CA ILE A 3 -1.28 -2.74 7.53
C ILE A 3 -0.69 -2.93 8.93
N ASP A 4 -0.02 -4.06 9.18
CA ASP A 4 0.64 -4.29 10.47
C ASP A 4 1.77 -3.28 10.73
N GLU A 5 2.56 -2.95 9.70
CA GLU A 5 3.60 -1.91 9.79
C GLU A 5 2.98 -0.53 10.09
N ALA A 6 1.94 -0.13 9.34
CA ALA A 6 1.28 1.16 9.54
C ALA A 6 0.68 1.29 10.93
N THR A 7 -0.04 0.27 11.40
CA THR A 7 -0.67 0.28 12.72
C THR A 7 0.36 0.27 13.86
N ARG A 8 1.50 -0.41 13.71
CA ARG A 8 2.60 -0.35 14.69
C ARG A 8 3.26 1.02 14.75
N ARG A 9 3.42 1.69 13.61
CA ARG A 9 4.00 3.04 13.56
C ARG A 9 3.11 4.09 14.19
N MET A 10 1.83 4.08 13.83
CA MET A 10 0.86 5.07 14.33
C MET A 10 0.56 4.87 15.81
N MET A 11 0.65 3.63 16.30
CA MET A 11 0.38 3.26 17.68
C MET A 11 1.54 2.44 18.22
N SER A 12 2.54 3.07 18.82
CA SER A 12 3.64 2.38 19.53
C SER A 12 3.17 1.79 20.88
N GLY A 13 3.93 0.85 21.46
CA GLY A 13 3.61 0.21 22.76
C GLY A 13 2.96 -1.17 22.66
N ASN A 14 3.32 -2.09 23.56
CA ASN A 14 2.87 -3.49 23.52
C ASN A 14 1.46 -3.70 24.10
N ASP A 15 0.99 -2.77 24.92
CA ASP A 15 -0.34 -2.71 25.53
C ASP A 15 -1.44 -2.29 24.54
N ARG A 16 -1.09 -1.79 23.35
CA ARG A 16 -2.05 -1.25 22.36
C ARG A 16 -2.54 -2.25 21.30
N ILE A 17 -2.39 -3.56 21.52
CA ILE A 17 -2.75 -4.59 20.52
C ILE A 17 -4.21 -4.49 20.09
N ALA A 18 -5.14 -4.32 21.04
CA ALA A 18 -6.57 -4.19 20.74
C ALA A 18 -6.86 -2.97 19.86
N LEU A 19 -6.24 -1.83 20.18
CA LEU A 19 -6.39 -0.59 19.40
C LEU A 19 -5.76 -0.71 18.01
N ARG A 20 -4.59 -1.35 17.86
CA ARG A 20 -3.98 -1.65 16.55
C ARG A 20 -4.89 -2.51 15.67
N ARG A 21 -5.53 -3.54 16.25
CA ARG A 21 -6.52 -4.36 15.54
C ARG A 21 -7.73 -3.54 15.11
N CYS A 22 -8.17 -2.60 15.94
CA CYS A 22 -9.23 -1.67 15.57
C CYS A 22 -8.82 -0.78 14.38
N LEU A 23 -7.62 -0.18 14.47
CA LEU A 23 -7.08 0.66 13.41
C LEU A 23 -6.87 -0.10 12.10
N ALA A 24 -6.43 -1.36 12.17
CA ALA A 24 -6.28 -2.23 11.01
C ALA A 24 -7.59 -2.40 10.22
N ARG A 25 -8.75 -2.42 10.90
CA ARG A 25 -10.07 -2.47 10.26
C ARG A 25 -10.47 -1.16 9.57
N GLY A 26 -9.81 -0.05 9.90
CA GLY A 26 -10.00 1.23 9.23
C GLY A 26 -9.39 1.28 7.82
N PHE A 27 -8.49 0.36 7.48
CA PHE A 27 -7.94 0.25 6.14
C PHE A 27 -9.00 -0.27 5.18
N SER A 28 -9.37 0.55 4.19
CA SER A 28 -10.25 0.13 3.11
C SER A 28 -9.46 -0.16 1.84
N HIS A 29 -9.81 -1.25 1.16
CA HIS A 29 -9.22 -1.62 -0.14
C HIS A 29 -9.32 -0.49 -1.17
N ARG A 30 -10.39 0.31 -1.12
CA ARG A 30 -10.61 1.45 -2.01
C ARG A 30 -9.58 2.56 -1.76
N ASN A 31 -9.35 2.95 -0.50
CA ASN A 31 -8.36 3.98 -0.17
C ASN A 31 -6.95 3.49 -0.49
N MET A 32 -6.65 2.24 -0.12
CA MET A 32 -5.35 1.65 -0.40
C MET A 32 -5.03 1.64 -1.90
N HIS A 33 -5.98 1.17 -2.73
CA HIS A 33 -5.83 1.19 -4.18
C HIS A 33 -5.63 2.61 -4.73
N ARG A 34 -6.45 3.57 -4.28
CA ARG A 34 -6.37 4.96 -4.72
C ARG A 34 -5.02 5.60 -4.43
N VAL A 35 -4.48 5.38 -3.23
CA VAL A 35 -3.16 5.91 -2.83
C VAL A 35 -2.04 5.20 -3.58
N ALA A 36 -2.12 3.87 -3.71
CA ALA A 36 -1.16 3.12 -4.52
C ALA A 36 -1.12 3.61 -5.98
N LEU A 37 -2.29 3.88 -6.59
CA LEU A 37 -2.36 4.41 -7.95
C LEU A 37 -1.67 5.79 -8.09
N GLN A 38 -1.84 6.68 -7.11
CA GLN A 38 -1.16 7.99 -7.10
C GLN A 38 0.36 7.85 -7.03
N PHE A 39 0.86 6.97 -6.15
CA PHE A 39 2.29 6.72 -6.00
C PHE A 39 2.88 5.90 -7.16
N ALA A 40 2.05 5.14 -7.90
CA ALA A 40 2.46 4.37 -9.07
C ALA A 40 2.75 5.23 -10.31
N GLY A 41 2.31 6.49 -10.34
CA GLY A 41 2.59 7.40 -11.45
C GLY A 41 1.45 8.34 -11.84
N SER A 42 0.26 8.22 -11.25
CA SER A 42 -0.88 9.10 -11.56
C SER A 42 -0.79 10.49 -10.93
N GLY A 43 0.33 10.81 -10.28
CA GLY A 43 0.55 12.05 -9.55
C GLY A 43 0.01 12.00 -8.12
N VAL A 44 0.82 12.48 -7.17
CA VAL A 44 0.43 12.50 -5.74
C VAL A 44 -0.44 13.72 -5.45
N SER A 45 -1.60 13.45 -4.84
CA SER A 45 -2.58 14.46 -4.41
C SER A 45 -1.97 15.49 -3.46
N GLN A 46 -2.46 16.74 -3.53
CA GLN A 46 -2.07 17.82 -2.61
C GLN A 46 -2.20 17.41 -1.13
N LYS A 47 -3.18 16.55 -0.80
CA LYS A 47 -3.37 16.00 0.56
C LYS A 47 -2.16 15.25 1.13
N LEU A 48 -1.31 14.68 0.26
CA LEU A 48 -0.15 13.87 0.66
C LEU A 48 1.18 14.56 0.34
N ARG A 49 1.17 15.63 -0.48
CA ARG A 49 2.37 16.37 -0.84
C ARG A 49 3.15 16.94 0.35
N PRO A 50 2.52 17.44 1.44
CA PRO A 50 3.25 17.88 2.61
C PRO A 50 4.19 16.81 3.17
N GLY A 51 3.78 15.53 3.18
CA GLY A 51 4.62 14.43 3.67
C GLY A 51 5.79 14.06 2.74
N LEU A 52 5.77 14.53 1.48
CA LEU A 52 6.86 14.31 0.53
C LEU A 52 7.95 15.38 0.60
N ASN A 53 7.73 16.50 1.30
CA ASN A 53 8.69 17.61 1.43
C ASN A 53 9.27 18.11 0.09
N GLY A 54 8.47 18.09 -0.98
CA GLY A 54 8.91 18.51 -2.33
C GLY A 54 9.89 17.56 -3.01
N LEU A 55 10.23 16.42 -2.40
CA LEU A 55 11.15 15.44 -2.98
C LEU A 55 10.44 14.57 -4.04
N PRO A 56 11.15 14.15 -5.10
CA PRO A 56 10.61 13.16 -6.04
C PRO A 56 10.39 11.82 -5.35
N LEU A 57 9.40 11.06 -5.82
CA LEU A 57 9.14 9.72 -5.29
C LEU A 57 10.32 8.78 -5.54
N GLN A 58 10.65 7.99 -4.52
CA GLN A 58 11.66 6.93 -4.64
C GLN A 58 11.22 5.89 -5.67
N PRO A 59 12.07 5.52 -6.65
CA PRO A 59 11.73 4.56 -7.69
C PRO A 59 11.20 3.22 -7.15
N GLU A 60 11.74 2.76 -6.03
CA GLU A 60 11.35 1.50 -5.41
C GLU A 60 9.96 1.61 -4.76
N LEU A 61 9.61 2.78 -4.21
CA LEU A 61 8.26 3.05 -3.70
C LEU A 61 7.24 3.09 -4.83
N VAL A 62 7.60 3.69 -5.98
CA VAL A 62 6.77 3.68 -7.20
C VAL A 62 6.56 2.24 -7.68
N ALA A 63 7.62 1.43 -7.73
CA ALA A 63 7.56 0.04 -8.15
C ALA A 63 6.70 -0.83 -7.20
N LEU A 64 6.80 -0.58 -5.88
CA LEU A 64 5.95 -1.23 -4.89
C LEU A 64 4.48 -0.84 -5.06
N ALA A 65 4.20 0.45 -5.25
CA ALA A 65 2.84 0.94 -5.46
C ALA A 65 2.21 0.37 -6.74
N ARG A 66 2.97 0.29 -7.84
CA ARG A 66 2.56 -0.40 -9.08
C ARG A 66 2.25 -1.87 -8.83
N THR A 67 3.15 -2.57 -8.14
CA THR A 67 2.95 -3.99 -7.81
C THR A 67 1.68 -4.20 -6.99
N PHE A 68 1.39 -3.31 -6.04
CA PHE A 68 0.16 -3.36 -5.26
C PHE A 68 -1.09 -3.20 -6.14
N VAL A 69 -1.11 -2.21 -7.04
CA VAL A 69 -2.23 -1.99 -7.99
C VAL A 69 -2.45 -3.22 -8.87
N ASP A 70 -1.39 -3.75 -9.48
CA ASP A 70 -1.47 -4.91 -10.37
C ASP A 70 -1.99 -6.16 -9.64
N LEU A 71 -1.51 -6.41 -8.42
CA LEU A 71 -1.97 -7.55 -7.61
C LEU A 71 -3.43 -7.38 -7.20
N GLN A 72 -3.86 -6.16 -6.90
CA GLN A 72 -5.25 -5.89 -6.56
C GLN A 72 -6.18 -6.05 -7.77
N GLN A 73 -5.74 -5.63 -8.96
CA GLN A 73 -6.47 -5.90 -10.20
C GLN A 73 -6.53 -7.40 -10.48
N ALA A 74 -5.41 -8.12 -10.38
CA ALA A 74 -5.38 -9.57 -10.59
C ALA A 74 -6.33 -10.31 -9.63
N ARG A 75 -6.40 -9.88 -8.36
CA ARG A 75 -7.39 -10.41 -7.41
C ARG A 75 -8.83 -10.11 -7.85
N HIS A 76 -9.10 -8.88 -8.26
CA HIS A 76 -10.42 -8.49 -8.74
C HIS A 76 -10.87 -9.33 -9.94
N GLU A 77 -9.99 -9.52 -10.92
CA GLU A 77 -10.29 -10.39 -12.05
C GLU A 77 -10.51 -11.84 -11.62
N ALA A 78 -9.70 -12.38 -10.72
CA ALA A 78 -9.85 -13.75 -10.23
C ALA A 78 -11.20 -13.97 -9.52
N ASP A 79 -11.66 -12.97 -8.76
CA ASP A 79 -12.90 -13.06 -7.97
C ASP A 79 -14.16 -12.83 -8.81
N TYR A 80 -14.10 -11.96 -9.83
CA TYR A 80 -15.30 -11.45 -10.51
C TYR A 80 -15.37 -11.77 -12.01
N ASN A 81 -14.25 -12.12 -12.67
CA ASN A 81 -14.24 -12.42 -14.10
C ASN A 81 -14.26 -13.93 -14.34
N LEU A 82 -15.45 -14.50 -14.51
CA LEU A 82 -15.64 -15.94 -14.74
C LEU A 82 -15.03 -16.45 -16.07
N ALA A 83 -14.74 -15.55 -17.00
CA ALA A 83 -14.08 -15.89 -18.26
C ALA A 83 -12.55 -15.96 -18.14
N LEU A 84 -11.97 -15.35 -17.10
CA LEU A 84 -10.54 -15.38 -16.86
C LEU A 84 -10.16 -16.57 -15.97
N ARG A 85 -9.12 -17.30 -16.36
CA ARG A 85 -8.53 -18.36 -15.52
C ARG A 85 -7.04 -18.11 -15.38
N PHE A 86 -6.58 -18.04 -14.14
CA PHE A 86 -5.14 -18.02 -13.85
C PHE A 86 -4.59 -19.44 -13.87
N THR A 87 -3.56 -19.66 -14.68
CA THR A 87 -2.74 -20.86 -14.61
C THR A 87 -1.93 -20.87 -13.31
N ARG A 88 -1.48 -22.05 -12.89
CA ARG A 88 -0.57 -22.20 -11.74
C ARG A 88 0.67 -21.32 -11.86
N ARG A 89 1.24 -21.21 -13.07
CA ARG A 89 2.42 -20.39 -13.35
C ARG A 89 2.14 -18.90 -13.14
N GLU A 90 0.99 -18.41 -13.61
CA GLU A 90 0.60 -17.00 -13.43
C GLU A 90 0.35 -16.68 -11.96
N ALA A 91 -0.36 -17.54 -11.24
CA ALA A 91 -0.58 -17.38 -9.80
C ALA A 91 0.75 -17.35 -9.02
N LEU A 92 1.69 -18.25 -9.33
CA LEU A 92 3.03 -18.24 -8.73
C LEU A 92 3.82 -16.98 -9.07
N ASN A 93 3.72 -16.49 -10.30
CA ASN A 93 4.36 -15.22 -10.69
C ASN A 93 3.82 -14.04 -9.90
N LEU A 94 2.50 -13.96 -9.68
CA LEU A 94 1.88 -12.93 -8.85
C LEU A 94 2.35 -13.02 -7.39
N ALA A 95 2.39 -14.23 -6.82
CA ALA A 95 2.90 -14.44 -5.47
C ALA A 95 4.37 -14.02 -5.32
N ASN A 96 5.22 -14.38 -6.28
CA ASN A 96 6.63 -14.00 -6.31
C ASN A 96 6.82 -12.48 -6.44
N ARG A 97 5.96 -11.79 -7.21
CA ARG A 97 5.97 -10.32 -7.31
C ARG A 97 5.62 -9.68 -5.97
N ALA A 98 4.61 -10.22 -5.27
CA ALA A 98 4.25 -9.75 -3.94
C ALA A 98 5.41 -9.91 -2.94
N ASP A 99 6.08 -11.06 -2.94
CA ASP A 99 7.20 -11.34 -2.06
C ASP A 99 8.40 -10.40 -2.32
N ARG A 100 8.75 -10.19 -3.59
CA ARG A 100 9.80 -9.23 -3.98
C ARG A 100 9.47 -7.80 -3.56
N ALA A 101 8.23 -7.36 -3.76
CA ALA A 101 7.79 -6.04 -3.33
C ALA A 101 7.87 -5.89 -1.80
N MET A 102 7.45 -6.90 -1.04
CA MET A 102 7.54 -6.88 0.43
C MET A 102 8.98 -6.98 0.93
N THR A 103 9.88 -7.61 0.17
CA THR A 103 11.32 -7.62 0.46
C THR A 103 11.92 -6.23 0.27
N ALA A 104 11.67 -5.59 -0.88
CA ALA A 104 12.12 -4.22 -1.15
C ALA A 104 11.53 -3.21 -0.15
N TRP A 105 10.30 -3.44 0.32
CA TRP A 105 9.69 -2.62 1.36
C TRP A 105 10.53 -2.53 2.64
N ARG A 106 11.27 -3.59 3.02
CA ARG A 106 12.02 -3.60 4.29
C ARG A 106 13.08 -2.50 4.35
N ASP A 107 13.64 -2.14 3.20
CA ASP A 107 14.67 -1.12 3.07
C ASP A 107 14.02 0.27 2.98
N LEU A 108 12.92 0.38 2.23
CA LEU A 108 12.17 1.63 2.05
C LEU A 108 11.46 2.10 3.30
N ARG A 109 11.06 1.17 4.16
CA ARG A 109 10.10 1.47 5.22
C ARG A 109 10.60 2.60 6.11
N LYS A 110 11.90 2.81 6.32
CA LYS A 110 12.40 3.84 7.25
C LYS A 110 12.38 5.28 6.71
N THR A 111 11.74 5.52 5.57
CA THR A 111 11.74 6.82 4.89
C THR A 111 10.47 7.63 5.18
N ALA A 112 10.58 8.97 5.11
CA ALA A 112 9.41 9.86 5.25
C ALA A 112 8.35 9.62 4.15
N GLN A 113 8.77 9.20 2.95
CA GLN A 113 7.85 8.83 1.88
C GLN A 113 7.07 7.56 2.21
N ALA A 114 7.70 6.59 2.88
CA ALA A 114 7.00 5.41 3.37
C ALA A 114 5.97 5.77 4.44
N ASP A 115 6.27 6.68 5.37
CA ASP A 115 5.29 7.17 6.35
C ASP A 115 4.11 7.88 5.69
N THR A 116 4.38 8.72 4.69
CA THR A 116 3.35 9.38 3.89
C THR A 116 2.48 8.36 3.17
N PHE A 117 3.09 7.35 2.56
CA PHE A 117 2.38 6.28 1.87
C PHE A 117 1.46 5.51 2.83
N LEU A 118 1.97 5.02 3.96
CA LEU A 118 1.20 4.28 4.96
C LEU A 118 0.07 5.13 5.57
N THR A 119 0.33 6.41 5.83
CA THR A 119 -0.68 7.35 6.33
C THR A 119 -1.80 7.56 5.32
N GLY A 120 -1.44 7.72 4.05
CA GLY A 120 -2.41 7.76 2.95
C GLY A 120 -3.27 6.49 2.91
N LEU A 121 -2.66 5.30 2.95
CA LEU A 121 -3.39 4.02 2.88
C LEU A 121 -4.53 3.93 3.91
N LEU A 122 -4.31 4.46 5.11
CA LEU A 122 -5.33 4.51 6.17
C LEU A 122 -6.31 5.66 5.96
N ALA A 123 -5.80 6.88 5.88
CA ALA A 123 -6.57 8.09 6.19
C ALA A 123 -6.94 8.93 4.97
N PHE A 124 -6.59 8.53 3.74
CA PHE A 124 -6.72 9.39 2.55
C PHE A 124 -8.08 10.08 2.38
N GLY A 125 -9.19 9.37 2.65
CA GLY A 125 -10.54 9.93 2.56
C GLY A 125 -10.79 11.07 3.56
N ASN A 126 -10.10 11.07 4.69
CA ASN A 126 -10.26 11.99 5.81
C ASN A 126 -9.18 13.08 5.86
N LEU A 127 -8.11 12.96 5.06
CA LEU A 127 -7.07 13.98 4.99
C LEU A 127 -7.63 15.26 4.36
N GLN A 128 -7.30 16.40 4.97
CA GLN A 128 -7.46 17.73 4.40
C GLN A 128 -6.13 18.13 3.75
N GLY A 129 -6.20 18.88 2.65
CA GLY A 129 -5.05 19.35 1.89
C GLY A 129 -5.32 20.72 1.30
#